data_AF-A0A3B4AJ50-F1
#
_entry.id   AF-A0A3B4AJ50-F1
#
_cell.length_a   1.000
_cell.length_b   1.000
_cell.length_c   1.000
_cell.angle_alpha   90.00
_cell.angle_beta   90.00
_cell.angle_gamma   90.00
#
_symmetry.space_group_name_H-M   'P 1'
#
loop_
_entity.id
_entity.type
_entity.pdbx_description
1 polymer ?
#
loop_
_entity_poly.entity_id
_entity_poly.type
_entity_poly.pdbx_seq_one_letter_code
_entity_poly.pdbx_strand_id
1 'polypeptide(L)'
;MVAAHSVVRVSVCRGDKEVEQAMSTELVPGDVIAIPANGMIMPCDAALIQGTCIVNESMLTGESVPVTKTSIPGSGEEGAQSYSLDQHKRHTLFCGTQVIQTRFYSGQMVKAVVVRTVAAIGFIYTLFFHISLQVPAKLIVIKSLDIITITVPPALPAAMTAGIVYAQRRLKKVGIFCISPQRINMCGQLNLVCFDKVKQDQRGDIRSADRPARSPHPHAHGYR
;
A
#
# COMPACT_ATOMS: atom_id res chain seq x y z
N MET A 1 -4.30 14.40 -8.38
CA MET A 1 -5.57 14.29 -7.63
C MET A 1 -5.38 13.26 -6.54
N VAL A 2 -5.11 13.66 -5.30
CA VAL A 2 -4.81 12.69 -4.22
C VAL A 2 -5.72 12.85 -2.98
N ALA A 3 -6.58 13.86 -2.91
CA ALA A 3 -7.13 14.26 -1.60
C ALA A 3 -8.63 13.96 -1.31
N ALA A 4 -9.41 13.37 -2.21
CA ALA A 4 -10.88 13.31 -2.02
C ALA A 4 -11.47 11.94 -1.65
N HIS A 5 -10.67 10.87 -1.58
CA HIS A 5 -11.12 9.61 -0.97
C HIS A 5 -10.11 9.17 0.07
N SER A 6 -10.60 8.91 1.28
CA SER A 6 -9.87 8.46 2.48
C SER A 6 -9.42 9.55 3.46
N VAL A 7 -10.35 10.43 3.87
CA VAL A 7 -10.33 10.89 5.27
C VAL A 7 -10.58 9.64 6.11
N VAL A 8 -9.53 9.12 6.71
CA VAL A 8 -9.54 7.87 7.48
C VAL A 8 -9.09 8.19 8.88
N ARG A 9 -9.71 7.54 9.86
CA ARG A 9 -9.22 7.62 11.24
C ARG A 9 -7.96 6.78 11.37
N VAL A 10 -6.93 7.40 11.89
CA VAL A 10 -5.62 6.79 12.11
C VAL A 10 -5.35 6.80 13.60
N SER A 11 -4.85 5.68 14.10
CA SER A 11 -4.35 5.55 15.46
C SER A 11 -3.01 6.28 15.57
N VAL A 12 -2.92 7.34 16.35
CA VAL A 12 -1.73 8.18 16.52
C VAL A 12 -1.26 8.12 17.98
N CYS A 13 0.04 8.00 18.19
CA CYS A 13 0.70 8.12 19.49
C CYS A 13 1.41 9.48 19.55
N ARG A 14 0.84 10.43 20.31
CA ARG A 14 1.47 11.72 20.63
C ARG A 14 1.88 11.72 22.11
N GLY A 15 3.17 11.73 22.42
CA GLY A 15 3.66 11.74 23.81
C GLY A 15 3.60 10.38 24.52
N ASP A 16 3.34 10.39 25.85
CA ASP A 16 3.43 9.21 26.71
C ASP A 16 2.23 8.25 26.52
N LYS A 17 2.43 7.33 25.58
CA LYS A 17 1.85 5.97 25.44
C LYS A 17 0.38 5.73 25.11
N GLU A 18 -0.54 6.69 25.22
CA GLU A 18 -1.92 6.43 24.78
C GLU A 18 -2.10 6.59 23.26
N VAL A 19 -2.84 5.65 22.67
CA VAL A 19 -3.19 5.65 21.25
C VAL A 19 -4.48 6.47 21.09
N GLU A 20 -4.37 7.62 20.46
CA GLU A 20 -5.52 8.47 20.12
C GLU A 20 -5.99 8.18 18.68
N GLN A 21 -7.27 8.40 18.41
CA GLN A 21 -7.83 8.34 17.05
C GLN A 21 -7.88 9.76 16.47
N ALA A 22 -7.01 10.06 15.50
CA ALA A 22 -7.00 11.33 14.79
C ALA A 22 -7.44 11.16 13.32
N MET A 23 -7.85 12.25 12.68
CA MET A 23 -8.13 12.22 11.24
C MET A 23 -6.83 12.26 10.44
N SER A 24 -6.78 11.57 9.30
CA SER A 24 -5.61 11.61 8.39
C SER A 24 -5.22 13.02 7.92
N THR A 25 -6.16 13.97 7.97
CA THR A 25 -5.96 15.39 7.64
C THR A 25 -5.21 16.18 8.72
N GLU A 26 -5.17 15.67 9.95
CA GLU A 26 -4.53 16.32 11.10
C GLU A 26 -3.12 15.77 11.37
N LEU A 27 -2.67 14.82 10.53
CA LEU A 27 -1.34 14.25 10.63
C LEU A 27 -0.28 15.25 10.20
N VAL A 28 0.71 15.43 11.06
CA VAL A 28 1.90 16.25 10.78
C VAL A 28 3.16 15.38 10.74
N PRO A 29 4.20 15.76 9.98
CA PRO A 29 5.49 15.09 10.07
C PRO A 29 5.98 15.03 11.52
N GLY A 30 6.42 13.85 11.96
CA GLY A 30 6.79 13.56 13.34
C GLY A 30 5.72 12.81 14.15
N ASP A 31 4.46 12.81 13.72
CA ASP A 31 3.44 11.98 14.35
C ASP A 31 3.78 10.49 14.21
N VAL A 32 3.58 9.71 15.29
CA VAL A 32 3.77 8.25 15.26
C VAL A 32 2.41 7.60 15.07
N ILE A 33 2.23 6.85 13.99
CA ILE A 33 0.99 6.12 13.69
C ILE A 33 1.14 4.63 14.03
N ALA A 34 0.08 4.05 14.58
CA ALA A 34 -0.02 2.63 14.85
C ALA A 34 -0.79 1.93 13.72
N ILE A 35 -0.13 0.98 13.05
CA ILE A 35 -0.69 0.28 11.90
C ILE A 35 -1.43 -0.97 12.39
N PRO A 36 -2.73 -1.12 12.07
CA PRO A 36 -3.52 -2.23 12.58
C PRO A 36 -3.14 -3.55 11.89
N ALA A 37 -3.38 -4.68 12.58
CA ALA A 37 -2.95 -6.01 12.12
C ALA A 37 -3.62 -6.47 10.82
N ASN A 38 -4.87 -6.03 10.60
CA ASN A 38 -5.65 -6.27 9.39
C ASN A 38 -5.25 -5.39 8.20
N GLY A 39 -4.23 -4.54 8.36
CA GLY A 39 -3.75 -3.65 7.31
C GLY A 39 -4.59 -2.39 7.14
N MET A 40 -4.06 -1.44 6.38
CA MET A 40 -4.72 -0.17 6.04
C MET A 40 -4.13 0.42 4.76
N ILE A 41 -4.85 1.33 4.13
CA ILE A 41 -4.28 2.16 3.07
C ILE A 41 -3.51 3.30 3.74
N MET A 42 -2.25 3.50 3.34
CA MET A 42 -1.40 4.53 3.91
C MET A 42 -1.83 5.92 3.45
N PRO A 43 -2.22 6.84 4.36
CA PRO A 43 -2.69 8.18 4.00
C PRO A 43 -1.53 9.18 3.80
N CYS A 44 -0.31 8.84 4.20
CA CYS A 44 0.88 9.68 4.11
C CYS A 44 2.14 8.81 3.97
N ASP A 45 3.27 9.45 3.68
CA ASP A 45 4.56 8.78 3.67
C ASP A 45 5.07 8.64 5.11
N ALA A 46 5.28 7.40 5.54
CA ALA A 46 5.71 7.08 6.90
C ALA A 46 6.89 6.12 6.91
N ALA A 47 7.85 6.32 7.81
CA ALA A 47 8.98 5.42 8.02
C ALA A 47 8.65 4.43 9.14
N LEU A 48 8.84 3.14 8.87
CA LEU A 48 8.56 2.08 9.82
C LEU A 48 9.63 2.08 10.93
N ILE A 49 9.22 2.35 12.16
CA ILE A 49 10.12 2.37 13.33
C ILE A 49 10.06 1.06 14.11
N GLN A 50 8.95 0.32 13.99
CA GLN A 50 8.75 -0.89 14.76
C GLN A 50 7.89 -1.91 14.00
N GLY A 51 8.37 -3.16 13.95
CA GLY A 51 7.68 -4.27 13.31
C GLY A 51 8.01 -4.41 11.83
N THR A 52 7.25 -5.27 11.14
CA THR A 52 7.37 -5.46 9.69
C THR A 52 6.00 -5.39 9.05
N CYS A 53 5.94 -4.89 7.82
CA CYS A 53 4.70 -4.75 7.06
C CYS A 53 4.84 -5.44 5.71
N ILE A 54 3.80 -6.16 5.30
CA ILE A 54 3.65 -6.65 3.92
C ILE A 54 2.78 -5.65 3.19
N VAL A 55 3.32 -5.06 2.13
CA VAL A 55 2.74 -3.91 1.44
C VAL A 55 2.55 -4.23 -0.03
N ASN A 56 1.42 -3.80 -0.58
CA ASN A 56 1.18 -3.76 -2.01
C ASN A 56 1.55 -2.37 -2.54
N GLU A 57 2.62 -2.32 -3.34
CA GLU A 57 3.10 -1.11 -4.01
C GLU A 57 2.68 -1.02 -5.48
N SER A 58 1.82 -1.92 -5.98
CA SER A 58 1.46 -2.00 -7.39
C SER A 58 0.90 -0.70 -7.97
N MET A 59 0.24 0.11 -7.14
CA MET A 59 -0.29 1.42 -7.52
C MET A 59 0.80 2.46 -7.78
N LEU A 60 1.98 2.32 -7.18
CA LEU A 60 3.08 3.29 -7.29
C LEU A 60 4.22 2.78 -8.19
N THR A 61 4.58 1.50 -8.09
CA THR A 61 5.72 0.92 -8.81
C THR A 61 5.31 0.08 -10.01
N GLY A 62 4.05 -0.36 -10.08
CA GLY A 62 3.58 -1.31 -11.09
C GLY A 62 4.03 -2.76 -10.85
N GLU A 63 4.71 -3.04 -9.74
CA GLU A 63 5.08 -4.41 -9.37
C GLU A 63 3.90 -5.12 -8.69
N SER A 64 3.56 -6.32 -9.16
CA SER A 64 2.40 -7.08 -8.68
C SER A 64 2.67 -7.95 -7.46
N VAL A 65 3.94 -8.10 -7.08
CA VAL A 65 4.36 -8.93 -5.94
C VAL A 65 4.42 -8.05 -4.68
N PRO A 66 3.74 -8.43 -3.59
CA PRO A 66 3.83 -7.72 -2.33
C PRO A 66 5.27 -7.68 -1.80
N VAL A 67 5.67 -6.52 -1.29
CA VAL A 67 7.01 -6.29 -0.75
C VAL A 67 6.94 -6.24 0.77
N THR A 68 7.90 -6.88 1.43
CA THR A 68 8.06 -6.79 2.89
C THR A 68 8.93 -5.59 3.24
N LYS A 69 8.38 -4.66 4.03
CA LYS A 69 9.08 -3.52 4.61
C LYS A 69 9.47 -3.86 6.05
N THR A 70 10.71 -3.56 6.40
CA THR A 70 11.25 -3.81 7.75
C THR A 70 11.40 -2.50 8.50
N SER A 71 11.33 -2.52 9.83
CA SER A 71 11.64 -1.34 10.62
C SER A 71 13.07 -0.86 10.38
N ILE A 72 13.31 0.43 10.56
CA ILE A 72 14.65 0.99 10.58
C ILE A 72 15.42 0.33 11.74
N PRO A 73 16.56 -0.32 11.49
CA PRO A 73 17.39 -0.88 12.56
C PRO A 73 18.05 0.28 13.33
N GLY A 74 17.52 0.58 14.52
CA GLY A 74 17.96 1.72 15.32
C GLY A 74 17.07 1.86 16.55
N SER A 75 17.33 1.02 17.55
CA SER A 75 16.70 1.07 18.87
C SER A 75 17.22 2.27 19.66
N GLY A 76 16.34 3.22 20.00
CA GLY A 76 16.62 4.28 20.97
C GLY A 76 16.49 5.68 20.38
N GLU A 77 16.11 6.62 21.23
CA GLU A 77 15.80 8.04 20.96
C GLU A 77 16.97 8.86 20.38
N GLU A 78 18.04 8.22 19.91
CA GLU A 78 19.25 8.82 19.35
C GLU A 78 19.45 8.53 17.83
N GLY A 79 18.47 7.90 17.17
CA GLY A 79 18.47 7.64 15.71
C GLY A 79 18.14 8.85 14.82
N ALA A 80 18.21 10.08 15.34
CA ALA A 80 17.87 11.31 14.62
C ALA A 80 18.93 11.75 13.59
N GLN A 81 20.03 11.02 13.43
CA GLN A 81 21.11 11.39 12.51
C GLN A 81 21.01 10.61 11.20
N SER A 82 20.44 11.29 10.19
CA SER A 82 20.40 10.98 8.76
C SER A 82 19.40 9.92 8.26
N TYR A 83 18.10 10.16 8.46
CA TYR A 83 17.09 9.54 7.58
C TYR A 83 17.27 10.08 6.14
N SER A 84 17.88 9.30 5.27
CA SER A 84 17.98 9.58 3.83
C SER A 84 16.91 8.81 3.06
N LEU A 85 16.04 9.55 2.35
CA LEU A 85 14.98 9.01 1.48
C LEU A 85 15.51 8.03 0.43
N ASP A 86 16.75 8.22 -0.01
CA ASP A 86 17.37 7.40 -1.06
C ASP A 86 17.98 6.09 -0.54
N GLN A 87 18.47 6.06 0.70
CA GLN A 87 19.02 4.84 1.32
C GLN A 87 17.98 3.96 2.02
N HIS A 88 16.84 4.52 2.45
CA HIS A 88 15.87 3.82 3.31
C HIS A 88 14.52 3.47 2.66
N LYS A 89 14.43 3.38 1.33
CA LYS A 89 13.19 2.98 0.61
C LYS A 89 12.57 1.66 1.11
N ARG A 90 13.39 0.74 1.67
CA ARG A 90 12.94 -0.55 2.24
C ARG A 90 12.24 -0.42 3.60
N HIS A 91 12.33 0.75 4.23
CA HIS A 91 11.74 1.05 5.53
C HIS A 91 10.60 2.07 5.44
N THR A 92 10.39 2.69 4.27
CA THR A 92 9.33 3.67 4.03
C THR A 92 8.09 3.00 3.47
N LEU A 93 6.95 3.35 4.05
CA LEU A 93 5.60 3.11 3.56
C LEU A 93 5.14 4.36 2.82
N PHE A 94 4.82 4.23 1.54
CA PHE A 94 4.42 5.37 0.71
C PHE A 94 2.91 5.63 0.79
N CYS A 95 2.53 6.89 0.70
CA CYS A 95 1.15 7.32 0.58
C CYS A 95 0.47 6.60 -0.60
N GLY A 96 -0.72 6.05 -0.36
CA GLY A 96 -1.50 5.30 -1.36
C GLY A 96 -1.13 3.82 -1.50
N THR A 97 -0.07 3.35 -0.84
CA THR A 97 0.21 1.90 -0.74
C THR A 97 -0.76 1.22 0.21
N GLN A 98 -1.07 -0.05 -0.06
CA GLN A 98 -1.95 -0.84 0.79
C GLN A 98 -1.10 -1.76 1.67
N VAL A 99 -1.11 -1.53 2.98
CA VAL A 99 -0.60 -2.52 3.94
C VAL A 99 -1.59 -3.67 3.97
N ILE A 100 -1.15 -4.85 3.54
CA ILE A 100 -1.96 -6.07 3.52
C ILE A 100 -2.02 -6.66 4.93
N GLN A 101 -0.86 -6.76 5.56
CA GLN A 101 -0.72 -7.39 6.87
C GLN A 101 0.51 -6.84 7.57
N THR A 102 0.43 -6.71 8.90
CA THR A 102 1.60 -6.44 9.73
C THR A 102 2.07 -7.74 10.40
N ARG A 103 3.39 -7.93 10.52
CA ARG A 103 3.96 -8.97 11.37
C ARG A 103 4.66 -8.31 12.54
N PHE A 104 4.17 -8.62 13.73
CA PHE A 104 4.73 -8.18 14.99
C PHE A 104 5.62 -9.27 15.58
N TYR A 105 6.75 -8.85 16.14
CA TYR A 105 7.59 -9.70 16.99
C TYR A 105 7.29 -9.30 18.44
N SER A 106 7.02 -10.28 19.31
CA SER A 106 6.85 -10.07 20.76
C SER A 106 5.58 -9.30 21.21
N GLY A 107 4.49 -9.38 20.45
CA GLY A 107 3.17 -8.85 20.88
C GLY A 107 3.02 -7.32 20.90
N GLN A 108 4.00 -6.59 20.38
CA GLN A 108 3.95 -5.12 20.33
C GLN A 108 3.31 -4.62 19.02
N MET A 109 2.61 -3.49 19.09
CA MET A 109 2.00 -2.85 17.92
C MET A 109 3.06 -2.38 16.92
N VAL A 110 2.74 -2.45 15.63
CA VAL A 110 3.58 -1.94 14.56
C VAL A 110 3.41 -0.42 14.48
N LYS A 111 4.52 0.31 14.52
CA LYS A 111 4.54 1.78 14.55
C LYS A 111 5.35 2.33 13.39
N ALA A 112 4.86 3.41 12.81
CA ALA A 112 5.56 4.17 11.78
C ALA A 112 5.52 5.66 12.11
N VAL A 113 6.60 6.39 11.83
CA VAL A 113 6.66 7.84 11.99
C VAL A 113 6.34 8.53 10.68
N VAL A 114 5.46 9.52 10.69
CA VAL A 114 5.10 10.30 9.50
C VAL A 114 6.30 11.15 9.09
N VAL A 115 6.75 11.00 7.85
CA VAL A 115 7.94 11.70 7.32
C VAL A 115 7.51 12.86 6.44
N ARG A 116 6.57 12.61 5.52
CA ARG A 116 6.15 13.62 4.54
C ARG A 116 4.64 13.63 4.44
N THR A 117 4.07 14.81 4.65
CA THR A 117 2.67 15.09 4.37
C THR A 117 2.60 16.17 3.30
N VAL A 118 1.60 16.08 2.43
CA VAL A 118 1.31 17.12 1.44
C VAL A 118 1.03 18.47 2.14
N ALA A 119 0.52 18.42 3.38
CA ALA A 119 0.29 19.58 4.23
C ALA A 119 1.57 20.35 4.58
N ALA A 120 2.71 19.68 4.82
CA ALA A 120 3.97 20.37 5.14
C ALA A 120 4.48 21.20 3.95
N ILE A 121 4.35 20.67 2.73
CA ILE A 121 4.70 21.41 1.50
C ILE A 121 3.76 22.59 1.32
N GLY A 122 2.46 22.39 1.54
CA GLY A 122 1.45 23.46 1.47
C GLY A 122 1.67 24.55 2.52
N PHE A 123 2.07 24.19 3.74
CA PHE A 123 2.34 25.13 4.83
C PHE A 123 3.58 25.97 4.54
N ILE A 124 4.67 25.36 4.06
CA ILE A 124 5.90 26.09 3.68
C ILE A 124 5.60 27.05 2.51
N TYR A 125 4.85 26.61 1.50
CA TYR A 125 4.45 27.50 0.40
C TYR A 125 3.58 28.66 0.88
N THR A 126 2.62 28.38 1.76
CA THR A 126 1.74 29.40 2.34
C THR A 126 2.52 30.40 3.20
N LEU A 127 3.46 29.92 4.02
CA LEU A 127 4.29 30.74 4.90
C LEU A 127 5.28 31.61 4.09
N PHE A 128 5.94 31.03 3.09
CA PHE A 128 6.83 31.75 2.18
C PHE A 128 6.08 32.81 1.37
N PHE A 129 4.87 32.49 0.91
CA PHE A 129 3.98 33.42 0.23
C PHE A 129 3.56 34.57 1.15
N HIS A 130 3.16 34.26 2.39
CA HIS A 130 2.72 35.24 3.39
C HIS A 130 3.83 36.21 3.80
N ILE A 131 5.09 35.75 3.80
CA ILE A 131 6.26 36.57 4.10
C ILE A 131 6.69 37.42 2.90
N SER A 132 6.60 36.88 1.68
CA SER A 132 7.14 37.56 0.48
C SER A 132 6.16 38.55 -0.16
N LEU A 133 4.86 38.40 0.05
CA LEU A 133 3.84 39.23 -0.57
C LEU A 133 2.90 39.80 0.50
N GLN A 134 3.20 41.03 0.94
CA GLN A 134 2.33 41.91 1.70
C GLN A 134 1.13 42.39 0.83
N VAL A 135 0.37 41.44 0.26
CA VAL A 135 -0.55 41.63 -0.88
C VAL A 135 -1.94 41.05 -0.58
N PRO A 136 -3.04 41.70 -1.01
CA PRO A 136 -4.42 41.33 -0.67
C PRO A 136 -4.81 39.88 -1.00
N ALA A 137 -5.47 39.23 -0.03
CA ALA A 137 -5.82 37.81 0.03
C ALA A 137 -6.58 37.25 -1.19
N LYS A 138 -7.28 38.09 -1.94
CA LYS A 138 -8.22 37.66 -3.00
C LYS A 138 -7.52 37.05 -4.22
N LEU A 139 -6.33 37.53 -4.58
CA LEU A 139 -5.57 37.01 -5.73
C LEU A 139 -4.85 35.68 -5.39
N ILE A 140 -4.48 35.50 -4.13
CA ILE A 140 -3.78 34.31 -3.60
C ILE A 140 -4.68 33.07 -3.73
N VAL A 141 -5.97 33.23 -3.39
CA VAL A 141 -6.95 32.15 -3.44
C VAL A 141 -7.18 31.69 -4.89
N ILE A 142 -7.23 32.63 -5.85
CA ILE A 142 -7.46 32.29 -7.26
C ILE A 142 -6.22 31.59 -7.86
N LYS A 143 -5.00 32.09 -7.60
CA LYS A 143 -3.75 31.47 -8.08
C LYS A 143 -3.46 30.10 -7.47
N SER A 144 -3.83 29.89 -6.21
CA SER A 144 -3.65 28.59 -5.55
C SER A 144 -4.67 27.55 -6.04
N LEU A 145 -5.91 27.96 -6.38
CA LEU A 145 -6.88 27.08 -7.02
C LEU A 145 -6.38 26.54 -8.38
N ASP A 146 -5.71 27.38 -9.19
CA ASP A 146 -5.16 26.98 -10.50
C ASP A 146 -4.06 25.90 -10.40
N ILE A 147 -3.16 26.00 -9.41
CA ILE A 147 -2.12 24.98 -9.20
C ILE A 147 -2.75 23.65 -8.76
N ILE A 148 -3.80 23.72 -7.94
CA ILE A 148 -4.53 22.53 -7.49
C ILE A 148 -5.23 21.88 -8.69
N THR A 149 -5.93 22.62 -9.55
CA THR A 149 -6.60 22.07 -10.74
C THR A 149 -5.63 21.50 -11.78
N ILE A 150 -4.43 22.06 -11.93
CA ILE A 150 -3.38 21.51 -12.82
C ILE A 150 -2.79 20.20 -12.26
N THR A 151 -2.52 20.15 -10.96
CA THR A 151 -1.94 18.95 -10.30
C THR A 151 -2.97 17.83 -10.13
N VAL A 152 -4.25 18.19 -10.14
CA VAL A 152 -5.40 17.34 -9.87
C VAL A 152 -6.43 17.60 -10.95
N PRO A 153 -6.19 17.21 -12.22
CA PRO A 153 -7.22 17.33 -13.22
C PRO A 153 -8.41 16.46 -12.77
N PRO A 154 -9.60 17.04 -12.55
CA PRO A 154 -10.79 16.31 -12.07
C PRO A 154 -11.25 15.24 -13.08
N ALA A 155 -10.75 15.31 -14.32
CA ALA A 155 -11.01 14.36 -15.39
C ALA A 155 -10.23 13.03 -15.24
N LEU A 156 -9.15 12.97 -14.44
CA LEU A 156 -8.28 11.80 -14.40
C LEU A 156 -8.96 10.54 -13.81
N PRO A 157 -9.66 10.59 -12.66
CA PRO A 157 -10.40 9.43 -12.16
C PRO A 157 -11.60 9.08 -13.03
N ALA A 158 -12.24 10.08 -13.67
CA ALA A 158 -13.32 9.86 -14.61
C ALA A 158 -12.84 9.08 -15.83
N ALA A 159 -11.68 9.45 -16.39
CA ALA A 159 -11.04 8.76 -17.51
C ALA A 159 -10.65 7.32 -17.13
N MET A 160 -10.06 7.11 -15.95
CA MET A 160 -9.69 5.78 -15.46
C MET A 160 -10.91 4.87 -15.29
N THR A 161 -11.97 5.38 -14.67
CA THR A 161 -13.22 4.64 -14.44
C THR A 161 -13.88 4.28 -15.78
N ALA A 162 -13.95 5.25 -16.71
CA ALA A 162 -14.50 5.01 -18.04
C ALA A 162 -13.70 3.94 -18.81
N GLY A 163 -12.37 3.98 -18.73
CA GLY A 163 -11.49 2.97 -19.35
C GLY A 163 -11.74 1.56 -18.81
N ILE A 164 -11.85 1.42 -17.48
CA ILE A 164 -12.12 0.13 -16.82
C ILE A 164 -13.51 -0.40 -17.20
N VAL A 165 -14.54 0.44 -17.19
CA VAL A 165 -15.91 0.05 -17.56
C VAL A 165 -15.99 -0.37 -19.03
N TYR A 166 -15.29 0.34 -19.92
CA TYR A 166 -15.22 -0.02 -21.32
C TYR A 166 -14.54 -1.39 -21.52
N ALA A 167 -13.41 -1.61 -20.85
CA ALA A 167 -12.69 -2.89 -20.90
C ALA A 167 -13.54 -4.06 -20.34
N GLN A 168 -14.24 -3.85 -19.23
CA GLN A 168 -15.12 -4.86 -18.63
C GLN A 168 -16.31 -5.20 -19.53
N ARG A 169 -16.93 -4.19 -20.17
CA ARG A 169 -18.00 -4.40 -21.17
C ARG A 169 -17.51 -5.20 -22.37
N ARG A 170 -16.29 -4.94 -22.86
CA ARG A 170 -15.68 -5.69 -23.96
C ARG A 170 -15.42 -7.15 -23.57
N LEU A 171 -14.88 -7.40 -22.37
CA LEU A 171 -14.62 -8.76 -21.86
C LEU A 171 -15.92 -9.55 -21.64
N LYS A 172 -16.98 -8.87 -21.18
CA LYS A 172 -18.30 -9.49 -21.00
C LYS A 172 -18.90 -10.01 -22.31
N LYS A 173 -18.64 -9.35 -23.45
CA LYS A 173 -19.08 -9.84 -24.77
C LYS A 173 -18.42 -11.17 -25.17
N VAL A 174 -17.25 -11.48 -24.60
CA VAL A 174 -16.49 -12.71 -24.85
C VAL A 174 -16.74 -13.75 -23.74
N GLY A 175 -17.69 -13.50 -22.83
CA GLY A 175 -18.02 -14.40 -21.72
C GLY A 175 -17.06 -14.35 -20.53
N ILE A 176 -16.14 -13.38 -20.48
CA ILE A 176 -15.19 -13.21 -19.37
C ILE A 176 -15.77 -12.22 -18.35
N PHE A 177 -16.06 -12.72 -17.15
CA PHE A 177 -16.63 -11.92 -16.06
C PHE A 177 -15.56 -11.55 -15.03
N CYS A 178 -15.12 -10.29 -15.06
CA CYS A 178 -14.21 -9.77 -14.03
C CYS A 178 -14.97 -9.44 -12.74
N ILE A 179 -14.63 -10.14 -11.66
CA ILE A 179 -15.17 -9.91 -10.31
C ILE A 179 -14.55 -8.65 -9.66
N SER A 180 -13.29 -8.35 -9.99
CA SER A 180 -12.58 -7.17 -9.50
C SER A 180 -12.09 -6.33 -10.69
N PRO A 181 -12.67 -5.14 -10.94
CA PRO A 181 -12.32 -4.30 -12.08
C PRO A 181 -10.87 -3.78 -12.04
N GLN A 182 -10.29 -3.63 -10.84
CA GLN A 182 -8.90 -3.19 -10.67
C GLN A 182 -7.88 -4.16 -11.28
N ARG A 183 -8.19 -5.47 -11.33
CA ARG A 183 -7.32 -6.49 -11.93
C ARG A 183 -7.17 -6.34 -13.44
N ILE A 184 -8.10 -5.66 -14.13
CA ILE A 184 -8.02 -5.43 -15.58
C ILE A 184 -6.76 -4.64 -15.94
N ASN A 185 -6.34 -3.70 -15.10
CA ASN A 185 -5.13 -2.91 -15.34
C ASN A 185 -3.84 -3.73 -15.14
N MET A 186 -3.86 -4.68 -14.19
CA MET A 186 -2.71 -5.56 -13.90
C MET A 186 -2.46 -6.60 -15.00
N CYS A 187 -3.49 -6.99 -15.75
CA CYS A 187 -3.37 -7.99 -16.82
C CYS A 187 -2.39 -7.57 -17.94
N GLY A 188 -2.17 -6.27 -18.15
CA GLY A 188 -1.20 -5.77 -19.13
C GLY A 188 0.27 -5.92 -18.72
N GLN A 189 0.54 -6.27 -17.46
CA GLN A 189 1.88 -6.38 -16.88
C GLN A 189 2.24 -7.83 -16.50
N LEU A 190 1.52 -8.83 -17.03
CA LEU A 190 1.79 -10.23 -16.74
C LEU A 190 3.01 -10.73 -17.52
N ASN A 191 4.04 -11.20 -16.79
CA ASN A 191 5.24 -11.79 -17.39
C ASN A 191 5.21 -13.33 -17.45
N LEU A 192 4.28 -13.98 -16.76
CA LEU A 192 4.13 -15.44 -16.71
C LEU A 192 2.64 -15.82 -16.74
N VAL A 193 2.31 -16.80 -17.59
CA VAL A 193 0.97 -17.40 -17.65
C VAL A 193 1.11 -18.90 -17.39
N CYS A 194 0.58 -19.35 -16.26
CA CYS A 194 0.55 -20.78 -15.93
C CYS A 194 -0.71 -21.41 -16.52
N PHE A 195 -0.54 -22.35 -17.44
CA PHE A 195 -1.64 -23.16 -17.94
C PHE A 195 -1.79 -24.39 -17.05
N ASP A 196 -2.91 -24.50 -16.34
CA ASP A 196 -3.23 -25.70 -15.58
C ASP A 196 -3.66 -26.81 -16.53
N LYS A 197 -2.95 -27.94 -16.52
CA LYS A 197 -3.32 -29.10 -17.32
C LYS A 197 -4.38 -29.90 -16.57
N VAL A 198 -5.63 -29.53 -16.74
CA VAL A 198 -6.75 -30.37 -16.29
C VAL A 198 -6.82 -31.61 -17.18
N LYS A 199 -6.43 -32.77 -16.67
CA LYS A 199 -6.81 -34.05 -17.29
C LYS A 199 -8.29 -34.27 -17.00
N GLN A 200 -9.16 -34.02 -17.99
CA GLN A 200 -10.50 -34.58 -17.97
C GLN A 200 -10.37 -36.10 -18.10
N ASP A 201 -10.44 -36.81 -16.98
CA ASP A 201 -10.86 -38.21 -17.01
C ASP A 201 -12.39 -38.22 -17.17
N GLN A 202 -12.93 -39.03 -18.09
CA GLN A 202 -14.37 -39.09 -18.37
C GLN A 202 -15.20 -39.76 -17.25
N ARG A 203 -14.73 -39.73 -16.01
CA ARG A 203 -15.47 -40.19 -14.84
C ARG A 203 -15.37 -39.13 -13.77
N GLY A 204 -16.49 -38.44 -13.52
CA GLY A 204 -16.63 -37.42 -12.50
C GLY A 204 -16.50 -37.98 -11.08
N ASP A 205 -15.28 -38.28 -10.64
CA ASP A 205 -14.96 -38.53 -9.24
C ASP A 205 -13.73 -37.70 -8.83
N ILE A 206 -13.94 -36.71 -7.97
CA ILE A 206 -12.88 -35.86 -7.42
C ILE A 206 -12.20 -36.66 -6.30
N ARG A 207 -11.08 -37.32 -6.59
CA ARG A 207 -10.22 -37.88 -5.55
C ARG A 207 -9.04 -36.95 -5.29
N SER A 208 -9.02 -36.40 -4.08
CA SER A 208 -7.91 -35.66 -3.50
C SER A 208 -6.62 -36.49 -3.58
N ALA A 209 -5.62 -35.90 -4.25
CA ALA A 209 -4.28 -36.45 -4.31
C ALA A 209 -3.61 -36.26 -2.95
N ASP A 210 -3.74 -37.27 -2.09
CA ASP A 210 -2.91 -37.39 -0.90
C ASP A 210 -2.48 -38.85 -0.73
N ARG A 211 -1.27 -39.15 -1.23
CA ARG A 211 -0.43 -40.20 -0.64
C ARG A 211 1.03 -39.99 -1.06
N PRO A 212 1.97 -39.84 -0.10
CA PRO A 212 3.37 -39.69 -0.41
C PRO A 212 3.96 -41.03 -0.87
N ALA A 213 4.96 -40.92 -1.74
CA ALA A 213 5.74 -42.02 -2.27
C ALA A 213 6.29 -42.92 -1.15
N ARG A 214 6.02 -44.23 -1.22
CA ARG A 214 6.82 -45.24 -0.54
C ARG A 214 7.87 -45.77 -1.52
N SER A 215 9.13 -45.55 -1.17
CA SER A 215 10.31 -46.16 -1.77
C SER A 215 10.30 -47.68 -1.64
N PRO A 216 10.92 -48.42 -2.57
CA PRO A 216 11.09 -49.87 -2.44
C PRO A 216 12.37 -50.16 -1.63
N HIS A 217 12.27 -50.98 -0.59
CA HIS A 217 13.42 -51.73 -0.07
C HIS A 217 13.07 -53.23 -0.04
N PRO A 218 13.93 -54.09 -0.60
CA PRO A 218 13.80 -55.54 -0.51
C PRO A 218 14.56 -56.03 0.73
N HIS A 219 14.06 -57.04 1.45
CA HIS A 219 14.91 -57.99 2.17
C HIS A 219 14.15 -59.29 2.48
N ALA A 220 14.93 -60.36 2.41
CA ALA A 220 14.59 -61.77 2.40
C ALA A 220 14.47 -62.41 3.81
N HIS A 221 14.35 -63.75 3.80
CA HIS A 221 14.20 -64.75 4.88
C HIS A 221 12.74 -65.12 5.20
N GLY A 222 12.29 -66.38 5.20
CA GLY A 222 12.98 -67.68 5.22
C GLY A 222 12.78 -68.38 6.58
N TYR A 223 12.26 -69.62 6.56
CA TYR A 223 11.95 -70.53 7.69
C TYR A 223 10.73 -70.12 8.54
N ARG A 224 9.74 -70.97 8.81
CA ARG A 224 9.77 -72.40 9.15
C ARG A 224 8.43 -73.05 8.84
#